data_AF-A0A1G8JGN0-F1
#
_entry.id   AF-A0A1G8JGN0-F1
#
_cell.length_a   1.000
_cell.length_b   1.000
_cell.length_c   1.000
_cell.angle_alpha   90.00
_cell.angle_beta   90.00
_cell.angle_gamma   90.00
#
_symmetry.space_group_name_H-M   'P 1'
#
loop_
_entity.id
_entity.type
_entity.pdbx_description
1 polymer ?
#
loop_
_entity_poly.entity_id
_entity_poly.type
_entity_poly.pdbx_seq_one_letter_code
_entity_poly.pdbx_strand_id
1 'polypeptide(L)' 'MLRTIWNGLKIFIVFAGCTAMFYYGILFVIDEYQGDERFEEPEGNAIKVFDRESEDDFSFRERLWYLWTRGE' A
#
# COMPACT_ATOMS: atom_id res chain seq x y z
N MET A 1 5.81 19.40 -36.66
CA MET A 1 4.94 19.28 -35.47
C MET A 1 4.12 18.00 -35.45
N LEU A 2 3.28 17.71 -36.45
CA LEU A 2 2.43 16.49 -36.49
C LEU A 2 3.17 15.16 -36.29
N ARG A 3 4.37 15.04 -36.85
CA ARG A 3 5.19 13.81 -36.77
C ARG A 3 5.66 13.50 -35.34
N THR A 4 5.90 14.53 -34.53
CA THR A 4 6.28 14.40 -33.11
C THR A 4 5.09 13.96 -32.25
N ILE A 5 3.91 14.52 -32.53
CA ILE A 5 2.66 14.16 -31.86
C ILE A 5 2.31 12.69 -32.13
N TRP A 6 2.52 12.23 -33.36
CA TRP A 6 2.28 10.83 -33.74
C TRP A 6 3.20 9.84 -33.00
N ASN A 7 4.47 10.20 -32.83
CA ASN A 7 5.41 9.40 -32.05
C ASN A 7 5.03 9.38 -30.56
N GLY A 8 4.63 10.53 -29.99
CA GLY A 8 4.15 10.62 -28.61
C GLY A 8 2.90 9.78 -28.37
N LEU A 9 1.94 9.81 -29.29
CA LEU A 9 0.73 8.98 -29.23
C LEU A 9 1.06 7.48 -29.25
N LYS A 10 2.02 7.07 -30.08
CA LYS A 10 2.46 5.66 -30.13
C LYS A 10 3.07 5.20 -28.80
N ILE A 11 3.89 6.04 -28.18
CA ILE A 11 4.48 5.76 -26.86
C ILE A 11 3.38 5.71 -25.79
N PHE A 12 2.42 6.63 -25.84
CA PHE A 12 1.28 6.67 -24.92
C PHE A 12 0.42 5.40 -25.00
N ILE A 13 0.17 4.88 -26.20
CA ILE A 13 -0.59 3.62 -26.38
C ILE A 13 0.16 2.44 -25.77
N VAL A 14 1.47 2.34 -26.01
CA VAL A 14 2.30 1.26 -25.42
C VAL A 14 2.35 1.39 -23.90
N PHE A 15 2.48 2.60 -23.38
CA PHE A 15 2.46 2.88 -21.95
C PHE A 15 1.13 2.50 -21.32
N ALA A 16 0.02 2.98 -21.86
CA ALA A 16 -1.33 2.68 -21.37
C ALA A 16 -1.64 1.17 -21.42
N GLY A 17 -1.25 0.50 -22.51
CA GLY A 17 -1.38 -0.96 -22.63
C GLY A 17 -0.54 -1.70 -21.58
N CYS A 18 0.70 -1.27 -21.36
CA CYS A 18 1.56 -1.83 -20.32
C CYS A 18 0.94 -1.63 -18.92
N THR A 19 0.49 -0.41 -18.59
CA THR A 19 -0.17 -0.10 -17.31
C THR A 19 -1.42 -0.94 -17.10
N ALA A 20 -2.25 -1.10 -18.13
CA ALA A 20 -3.44 -1.94 -18.06
C ALA A 20 -3.08 -3.42 -17.83
N MET A 21 -2.08 -3.95 -18.54
CA MET A 21 -1.61 -5.33 -18.36
C MET A 21 -1.14 -5.58 -16.92
N PHE A 22 -0.36 -4.66 -16.35
CA PHE A 22 0.09 -4.77 -14.97
C PHE A 22 -1.06 -4.64 -13.97
N TYR A 23 -2.00 -3.72 -14.19
CA TYR A 23 -3.15 -3.54 -13.31
C TYR A 23 -3.99 -4.82 -13.20
N TYR A 24 -4.35 -5.40 -14.35
CA TYR A 24 -5.11 -6.65 -14.37
C TYR A 24 -4.28 -7.84 -13.88
N GLY A 25 -2.97 -7.87 -14.16
CA GLY A 25 -2.07 -8.91 -13.64
C GLY A 25 -1.97 -8.88 -12.12
N ILE A 26 -1.86 -7.69 -11.52
CA ILE A 26 -1.85 -7.52 -10.06
C ILE A 26 -3.21 -7.92 -9.47
N LEU A 27 -4.31 -7.48 -10.08
CA LEU A 27 -5.65 -7.88 -9.63
C LEU A 27 -5.84 -9.40 -9.67
N PHE A 28 -5.40 -10.06 -10.75
CA PHE A 28 -5.44 -11.51 -10.88
C PHE A 28 -4.62 -12.21 -9.79
N VAL A 29 -3.42 -11.71 -9.50
CA VAL A 29 -2.58 -12.24 -8.42
C VAL A 29 -3.24 -12.00 -7.05
N ILE A 30 -3.83 -10.83 -6.81
CA ILE A 30 -4.48 -10.49 -5.54
C ILE A 30 -5.75 -11.33 -5.31
N ASP A 31 -6.52 -11.61 -6.36
CA ASP A 31 -7.72 -12.46 -6.30
C ASP A 31 -7.37 -13.86 -5.77
N GLU A 32 -6.28 -14.44 -6.28
CA GLU A 32 -5.73 -15.72 -5.79
C GLU A 32 -5.30 -15.65 -4.31
N TYR A 33 -4.77 -14.50 -3.87
CA TYR A 33 -4.39 -14.30 -2.47
C TYR A 33 -5.59 -14.08 -1.53
N GLN A 34 -6.73 -13.61 -2.03
CA GLN A 34 -7.95 -13.39 -1.23
C GLN A 34 -8.81 -14.66 -1.09
N GLY A 35 -8.53 -15.72 -1.86
CA GLY A 35 -9.26 -16.99 -1.80
C GLY A 35 -8.93 -17.87 -0.58
N ASP A 36 -7.96 -17.48 0.26
CA ASP A 36 -7.60 -18.22 1.46
C ASP A 36 -8.36 -17.61 2.66
N GLU A 37 -9.42 -18.26 3.13
CA GLU A 37 -10.21 -17.97 4.35
C GLU A 37 -9.37 -17.99 5.65
N ARG A 38 -8.03 -17.86 5.59
CA ARG A 38 -7.11 -17.90 6.74
C ARG A 38 -7.20 -16.69 7.67
N PHE A 39 -8.02 -15.70 7.33
CA PHE A 39 -8.38 -14.61 8.23
C PHE A 39 -9.87 -14.67 8.61
N GLU A 40 -10.44 -15.85 8.82
CA GLU A 40 -11.52 -15.95 9.80
C GLU A 40 -11.00 -15.40 11.13
N GLU A 41 -11.55 -14.26 11.55
CA GLU A 41 -11.21 -13.62 12.81
C GLU A 41 -11.46 -14.66 13.92
N PRO A 42 -10.45 -15.06 14.71
CA PRO A 42 -10.69 -16.06 15.73
C PRO A 42 -11.72 -15.51 16.71
N GLU A 43 -12.83 -16.22 16.94
CA GLU A 43 -13.85 -15.92 17.97
C GLU A 43 -13.28 -15.93 19.41
N GLY A 44 -11.97 -16.06 19.57
CA GLY A 44 -11.25 -16.10 20.83
C GLY A 44 -10.70 -14.73 21.23
N ASN A 45 -11.49 -14.00 22.00
CA ASN A 45 -11.07 -12.99 22.99
C ASN A 45 -9.77 -12.23 22.63
N ALA A 46 -9.87 -11.30 21.68
CA ALA A 46 -8.81 -10.34 21.41
C ALA A 46 -8.60 -9.45 22.64
N ILE A 47 -7.69 -9.85 23.53
CA ILE A 47 -7.20 -8.95 24.58
C ILE A 47 -6.46 -7.84 23.83
N LYS A 48 -7.09 -6.68 23.72
CA LYS A 48 -6.41 -5.44 23.35
C LYS A 48 -5.37 -5.15 24.42
N VAL A 49 -4.14 -5.62 24.21
CA VAL A 49 -2.96 -5.28 25.05
C VAL A 49 -2.46 -3.89 24.68
N PHE A 50 -3.37 -2.92 24.75
CA PHE A 50 -3.02 -1.52 24.89
C PHE A 50 -3.90 -1.00 26.00
N ASP A 51 -3.45 -1.27 27.23
CA ASP A 51 -3.93 -0.52 28.36
C ASP A 51 -3.61 0.95 28.09
N ARG A 52 -4.65 1.76 28.12
CA ARG A 52 -4.63 3.17 27.78
C ARG A 52 -4.15 3.92 29.01
N GLU A 53 -2.91 3.68 29.41
CA GLU A 53 -2.28 4.44 30.48
C GLU A 53 -1.56 5.64 29.85
N SER A 54 -2.01 6.84 30.24
CA SER A 54 -1.54 8.18 29.87
C SER A 54 -1.85 8.68 28.45
N GLU A 55 -2.92 9.47 28.40
CA GLU A 55 -3.04 10.65 27.55
C GLU A 55 -1.83 11.57 27.71
N ASP A 56 -0.78 11.37 26.91
CA ASP A 56 0.09 12.47 26.54
C ASP A 56 0.18 12.49 25.01
N ASP A 57 -0.21 13.63 24.46
CA ASP A 57 -0.31 13.97 23.04
C ASP A 57 1.10 14.09 22.44
N PHE A 58 1.88 13.00 22.49
CA PHE A 58 3.19 12.92 21.86
C PHE A 58 2.99 12.98 20.35
N SER A 59 3.13 14.20 19.82
CA SER A 59 3.00 14.50 18.41
C SER A 59 3.83 13.50 17.61
N PHE A 60 3.26 12.92 16.55
CA PHE A 60 3.92 11.96 15.66
C PHE A 60 5.35 12.38 15.26
N ARG A 61 5.59 13.69 15.22
CA ARG A 61 6.88 14.33 14.99
C ARG A 61 7.95 14.03 16.04
N GLU A 62 7.59 13.97 17.32
CA GLU A 62 8.51 13.67 18.42
C GLU A 62 8.92 12.21 18.40
N ARG A 63 8.01 11.31 18.04
CA ARG A 63 8.30 9.88 17.85
C ARG A 63 9.30 9.67 16.71
N LEU A 64 9.13 10.37 15.59
CA LEU A 64 10.07 10.35 14.47
C LEU A 64 11.44 10.93 14.85
N TRP A 65 11.48 12.02 15.60
CA TRP A 65 12.72 12.62 16.08
C TRP A 65 13.50 11.67 17.00
N TYR A 66 12.78 10.95 17.87
CA TYR A 66 13.38 10.00 18.79
C TYR A 66 13.93 8.76 18.08
N LEU A 67 13.19 8.22 17.10
CA LEU A 67 13.65 7.13 16.23
C LEU A 67 14.95 7.50 15.50
N TRP A 68 15.00 8.71 14.93
CA TRP A 68 16.20 9.20 14.25
C TRP A 68 17.40 9.34 15.20
N THR A 69 17.14 9.73 16.45
CA THR A 69 18.19 10.00 17.44
C THR A 69 18.70 8.72 18.13
N ARG A 70 17.82 7.74 18.36
CA ARG A 70 18.18 6.47 19.03
C ARG A 70 18.51 5.32 18.09
N GLY A 71 18.06 5.36 16.83
CA GLY A 71 18.58 4.51 15.75
C GLY A 71 18.70 3.02 16.07
N GLU A 72 17.63 2.41 16.59
CA GLU A 72 17.38 0.96 16.40
C GLU A 72 16.30 0.78 15.34
#